data_AF-X0ZHQ9-F1
#
_entry.id   AF-X0ZHQ9-F1
#
_cell.length_a   1.000
_cell.length_b   1.000
_cell.length_c   1.000
_cell.angle_alpha   90.00
_cell.angle_beta   90.00
_cell.angle_gamma   90.00
#
_symmetry.space_group_name_H-M   'P 1'
#
loop_
_entity.id
_entity.type
_entity.pdbx_description
1 polymer ?
#
loop_
_entity_poly.entity_id
_entity_poly.type
_entity_poly.pdbx_seq_one_letter_code
_entity_poly.pdbx_strand_id
1 'polypeptide(L)'
;MASFGFLRKIGQFINRTANRILGRGDVLVQSERMVGLATADHLTPLAVGLSEGTTTLPAWQTAMRSNIKNLYIDQYMIDRGGKAMMTQQDYGRLGAMLKDQYRYLDRYAGDLAGMDVLEREAYIRNRSQLYANASNEAFERGRSAAAMGLGYDMVGWNLTPAEHCETCLARSAMGPQPAGPRGGFMDGGQEVWPADGTSICRTNDKCYLSYSNSETGQEWEA
;
A
#
# COMPACT_ATOMS: atom_id res chain seq x y z
N MET A 1 -8.52 13.61 23.14
CA MET A 1 -7.85 12.76 22.13
C MET A 1 -7.38 13.63 20.98
N ALA A 2 -6.18 13.37 20.45
CA ALA A 2 -5.73 14.06 19.24
C ALA A 2 -6.58 13.63 18.04
N SER A 3 -7.03 14.61 17.25
CA SER A 3 -7.77 14.38 16.01
C SER A 3 -6.79 14.42 14.85
N PHE A 4 -6.76 13.36 14.04
CA PHE A 4 -5.90 13.27 12.87
C PHE A 4 -6.75 13.21 11.60
N GLY A 5 -6.25 13.80 10.51
CA GLY A 5 -6.92 13.73 9.21
C GLY A 5 -5.94 13.74 8.05
N PHE A 6 -6.33 13.09 6.95
CA PHE A 6 -5.61 13.17 5.70
C PHE A 6 -6.11 14.33 4.84
N LEU A 7 -5.22 15.24 4.47
CA LEU A 7 -5.54 16.38 3.61
C LEU A 7 -5.20 16.04 2.15
N ARG A 8 -6.12 15.37 1.44
CA ARG A 8 -5.95 14.96 0.02
C ARG A 8 -5.44 16.08 -0.91
N LYS A 9 -5.82 17.34 -0.66
CA LYS A 9 -5.38 18.49 -1.48
C LYS A 9 -3.85 18.63 -1.50
N ILE A 10 -3.19 18.33 -0.39
CA ILE A 10 -1.74 18.48 -0.20
C ILE A 10 -1.04 17.14 0.03
N GLY A 11 -1.77 16.05 0.26
CA GLY A 11 -1.21 14.71 0.42
C GLY A 11 -0.53 14.45 1.75
N GLN A 12 -0.94 15.14 2.81
CA GLN A 12 -0.28 15.05 4.11
C GLN A 12 -1.27 14.76 5.23
N PHE A 13 -0.80 14.06 6.27
CA PHE A 13 -1.53 13.93 7.52
C PHE A 13 -1.32 15.15 8.42
N ILE A 14 -2.41 15.62 9.01
CA ILE A 14 -2.40 16.70 9.98
C ILE A 14 -2.92 16.17 11.32
N ASN A 15 -2.23 16.52 12.40
CA ASN A 15 -2.82 16.53 13.73
C ASN A 15 -3.68 17.80 13.82
N ARG A 16 -5.00 17.65 13.66
CA ARG A 16 -5.98 18.73 13.73
C ARG A 16 -6.05 19.40 15.10
N THR A 17 -5.68 18.67 16.17
CA THR A 17 -5.64 19.21 17.54
C THR A 17 -4.44 20.13 17.75
N ALA A 18 -3.28 19.77 17.19
CA ALA A 18 -2.06 20.55 17.29
C ALA A 18 -1.80 21.47 16.08
N ASN A 19 -2.70 21.44 15.09
CA ASN A 19 -2.57 22.10 13.78
C ASN A 19 -1.18 21.94 13.13
N ARG A 20 -0.59 20.75 13.23
CA ARG A 20 0.74 20.44 12.71
C ARG A 20 0.70 19.26 11.75
N ILE A 21 1.52 19.31 10.71
CA ILE A 21 1.79 18.14 9.86
C ILE A 21 2.43 17.07 10.73
N LEU A 22 2.02 15.82 10.52
CA LEU A 22 2.58 14.70 11.26
C LEU A 22 4.04 14.46 10.90
N GLY A 23 4.84 14.18 11.93
CA GLY A 23 6.16 13.61 11.76
C GLY A 23 6.03 12.18 11.24
N ARG A 24 7.09 11.63 10.68
CA ARG A 24 6.98 10.46 9.82
C ARG A 24 6.91 9.13 10.57
N GLY A 25 7.37 9.06 11.82
CA GLY A 25 6.97 7.98 12.74
C GLY A 25 5.44 7.85 12.94
N ASP A 26 4.68 8.96 12.87
CA ASP A 26 3.22 8.92 12.93
C ASP A 26 2.59 8.51 11.58
N VAL A 27 3.33 8.68 10.46
CA VAL A 27 2.83 8.44 9.09
C VAL A 27 2.57 6.96 8.83
N LEU A 28 3.40 6.04 9.33
CA LEU A 28 3.15 4.59 9.21
C LEU A 28 1.83 4.21 9.91
N VAL A 29 1.65 4.66 11.15
CA VAL A 29 0.41 4.43 11.92
C VAL A 29 -0.80 5.01 11.19
N GLN A 30 -0.66 6.20 10.60
CA GLN A 30 -1.75 6.79 9.84
C GLN A 30 -2.00 6.10 8.48
N SER A 31 -0.98 5.55 7.84
CA SER A 31 -1.11 4.70 6.64
C SER A 31 -1.92 3.45 6.96
N GLU A 32 -1.56 2.71 8.02
CA GLU A 32 -2.33 1.54 8.46
C GLU A 32 -3.77 1.91 8.81
N ARG A 33 -3.96 3.03 9.50
CA ARG A 33 -5.30 3.56 9.79
C ARG A 33 -6.08 3.90 8.52
N MET A 34 -5.44 4.45 7.49
CA MET A 34 -6.08 4.73 6.20
C MET A 34 -6.53 3.46 5.51
N VAL A 35 -5.72 2.39 5.54
CA VAL A 35 -6.12 1.07 5.03
C VAL A 35 -7.34 0.54 5.79
N GLY A 36 -7.32 0.63 7.13
CA GLY A 36 -8.42 0.19 7.98
C GLY A 36 -9.73 0.95 7.69
N LEU A 37 -9.65 2.29 7.59
CA LEU A 37 -10.80 3.13 7.27
C LEU A 37 -11.33 2.89 5.86
N ALA A 38 -10.45 2.79 4.86
CA ALA A 38 -10.88 2.47 3.49
C ALA A 38 -11.58 1.11 3.40
N THR A 39 -11.12 0.13 4.19
CA THR A 39 -11.77 -1.19 4.27
C THR A 39 -13.15 -1.10 4.93
N ALA A 40 -13.23 -0.45 6.09
CA ALA A 40 -14.46 -0.36 6.87
C ALA A 40 -15.53 0.53 6.20
N ASP A 41 -15.13 1.68 5.66
CA ASP A 41 -16.06 2.71 5.17
C ASP A 41 -16.43 2.54 3.70
N HIS A 42 -15.64 1.80 2.93
CA HIS A 42 -15.84 1.68 1.48
C HIS A 42 -15.90 0.24 0.98
N LEU A 43 -14.89 -0.59 1.26
CA LEU A 43 -14.83 -1.93 0.66
C LEU A 43 -15.82 -2.92 1.29
N THR A 44 -16.01 -2.86 2.62
CA THR A 44 -16.99 -3.71 3.33
C THR A 44 -18.43 -3.38 2.92
N PRO A 45 -18.87 -2.10 2.88
CA PRO A 45 -20.21 -1.76 2.41
C PRO A 45 -20.48 -2.19 0.95
N LEU A 46 -19.46 -2.12 0.08
CA LEU A 46 -19.58 -2.63 -1.29
C LEU A 46 -19.80 -4.14 -1.33
N ALA A 47 -19.13 -4.88 -0.45
CA ALA A 47 -19.33 -6.32 -0.30
C ALA A 47 -20.76 -6.66 0.13
N VAL A 48 -21.24 -5.99 1.18
CA VAL A 48 -22.60 -6.15 1.72
C VAL A 48 -23.64 -5.81 0.67
N GLY A 49 -23.48 -4.69 -0.03
CA GLY A 49 -24.44 -4.29 -1.05
C GLY A 49 -24.53 -5.29 -2.20
N LEU A 50 -23.42 -5.93 -2.57
CA LEU A 50 -23.41 -6.95 -3.61
C LEU A 50 -24.06 -8.25 -3.14
N SER A 51 -23.82 -8.67 -1.89
CA SER A 51 -24.44 -9.88 -1.33
C SER A 51 -25.95 -9.71 -1.09
N GLU A 52 -26.39 -8.52 -0.69
CA GLU A 52 -27.81 -8.19 -0.46
C GLU A 52 -28.57 -7.87 -1.76
N GLY A 53 -27.88 -7.80 -2.91
CA GLY A 53 -28.48 -7.45 -4.19
C GLY A 53 -28.89 -5.99 -4.33
N THR A 54 -28.44 -5.10 -3.43
CA THR A 54 -28.69 -3.65 -3.50
C THR A 54 -27.77 -2.93 -4.48
N THR A 55 -26.72 -3.60 -4.96
CA THR A 55 -25.90 -3.18 -6.10
C THR A 55 -25.70 -4.32 -7.11
N THR A 56 -25.40 -3.97 -8.36
CA THR A 56 -25.08 -4.93 -9.41
C THR A 56 -23.58 -5.23 -9.44
N LEU A 57 -23.19 -6.40 -9.96
CA LEU A 57 -21.77 -6.75 -10.11
C LEU A 57 -20.96 -5.71 -10.91
N PRO A 58 -21.45 -5.18 -12.06
CA PRO A 58 -20.71 -4.13 -12.78
C PRO A 58 -20.59 -2.81 -12.00
N ALA A 59 -21.63 -2.41 -11.26
CA ALA A 59 -21.61 -1.21 -10.43
C ALA A 59 -20.63 -1.38 -9.25
N TRP A 60 -20.66 -2.53 -8.59
CA TRP A 60 -19.69 -2.91 -7.56
C TRP A 60 -18.25 -2.86 -8.07
N GLN A 61 -17.98 -3.47 -9.22
CA GLN A 61 -16.63 -3.51 -9.80
C GLN A 61 -16.10 -2.10 -10.12
N THR A 62 -16.97 -1.22 -10.62
CA THR A 62 -16.61 0.19 -10.89
C THR A 62 -16.29 0.95 -9.59
N ALA A 63 -17.08 0.74 -8.54
CA ALA A 63 -16.85 1.34 -7.24
C ALA A 63 -15.57 0.80 -6.57
N MET A 64 -15.30 -0.51 -6.67
CA MET A 64 -14.06 -1.12 -6.19
C MET A 64 -12.84 -0.52 -6.89
N ARG A 65 -12.85 -0.40 -8.23
CA ARG A 65 -11.74 0.22 -8.98
C ARG A 65 -11.45 1.65 -8.53
N SER A 66 -12.49 2.41 -8.25
CA SER A 66 -12.38 3.80 -7.80
C SER A 66 -11.77 3.89 -6.39
N ASN A 67 -12.22 3.02 -5.48
CA ASN A 67 -11.68 2.98 -4.11
C ASN A 67 -10.22 2.52 -4.08
N ILE A 68 -9.88 1.46 -4.83
CA ILE A 68 -8.50 0.98 -4.98
C ILE A 68 -7.61 2.10 -5.54
N LYS A 69 -8.06 2.78 -6.60
CA LYS A 69 -7.33 3.90 -7.20
C LYS A 69 -7.01 4.99 -6.17
N ASN A 70 -8.04 5.44 -5.46
CA ASN A 70 -7.90 6.52 -4.49
C ASN A 70 -6.95 6.11 -3.37
N LEU A 71 -7.10 4.90 -2.82
CA LEU A 71 -6.25 4.41 -1.75
C LEU A 71 -4.78 4.29 -2.17
N TYR A 72 -4.49 3.75 -3.35
CA TYR A 72 -3.12 3.68 -3.88
C TYR A 72 -2.49 5.06 -4.07
N ILE A 73 -3.25 6.01 -4.64
CA ILE A 73 -2.77 7.39 -4.83
C ILE A 73 -2.47 8.03 -3.48
N ASP A 74 -3.36 7.88 -2.51
CA ASP A 74 -3.17 8.45 -1.18
C ASP A 74 -1.94 7.86 -0.50
N GLN A 75 -1.82 6.53 -0.49
CA GLN A 75 -0.70 5.82 0.14
C GLN A 75 0.66 6.23 -0.44
N TYR A 76 0.76 6.27 -1.76
CA TYR A 76 1.98 6.71 -2.42
C TYR A 76 2.29 8.17 -2.09
N MET A 77 1.28 9.03 -2.18
CA MET A 77 1.46 10.47 -1.98
C MET A 77 1.92 10.81 -0.57
N ILE A 78 1.43 10.07 0.43
CA ILE A 78 1.81 10.25 1.82
C ILE A 78 3.32 10.11 2.01
N ASP A 79 3.90 8.97 1.63
CA ASP A 79 5.33 8.73 1.91
C ASP A 79 6.26 9.28 0.82
N ARG A 80 5.70 9.76 -0.30
CA ARG A 80 6.42 10.61 -1.25
C ARG A 80 6.73 12.01 -0.69
N GLY A 81 6.03 12.43 0.37
CA GLY A 81 6.15 13.77 0.98
C GLY A 81 5.00 14.73 0.65
N GLY A 82 3.92 14.22 0.07
CA GLY A 82 2.73 14.97 -0.31
C GLY A 82 2.62 15.26 -1.81
N LYS A 83 1.51 15.86 -2.20
CA LYS A 83 1.13 16.10 -3.61
C LYS A 83 2.17 16.93 -4.36
N ALA A 84 2.76 17.93 -3.70
CA ALA A 84 3.76 18.79 -4.31
C ALA A 84 5.04 18.05 -4.73
N MET A 85 5.31 16.89 -4.11
CA MET A 85 6.46 16.05 -4.41
C MET A 85 6.17 14.99 -5.50
N MET A 86 4.92 14.90 -5.95
CA MET A 86 4.51 13.96 -7.00
C MET A 86 4.96 14.44 -8.37
N THR A 87 5.59 13.54 -9.13
CA THR A 87 6.03 13.76 -10.50
C THR A 87 5.18 12.96 -11.49
N GLN A 88 5.33 13.23 -12.80
CA GLN A 88 4.68 12.41 -13.83
C GLN A 88 5.15 10.95 -13.79
N GLN A 89 6.41 10.71 -13.42
CA GLN A 89 6.94 9.36 -13.27
C GLN A 89 6.25 8.61 -12.13
N ASP A 90 5.93 9.30 -11.03
CA ASP A 90 5.18 8.73 -9.89
C ASP A 90 3.78 8.26 -10.32
N TYR A 91 3.07 9.06 -11.13
CA TYR A 91 1.79 8.65 -11.69
C TYR A 91 1.91 7.48 -12.67
N GLY A 92 3.02 7.39 -13.43
CA GLY A 92 3.32 6.24 -14.27
C GLY A 92 3.50 4.95 -13.46
N ARG A 93 4.24 5.01 -12.34
CA ARG A 93 4.41 3.90 -11.40
C ARG A 93 3.07 3.47 -10.79
N LEU A 94 2.26 4.42 -10.34
CA LEU A 94 0.91 4.17 -9.84
C LEU A 94 0.02 3.48 -10.87
N GLY A 95 0.07 3.92 -12.14
CA GLY A 95 -0.69 3.30 -13.22
C GLY A 95 -0.32 1.83 -13.44
N ALA A 96 0.97 1.48 -13.34
CA ALA A 96 1.42 0.09 -13.44
C ALA A 96 0.87 -0.78 -12.31
N MET A 97 0.98 -0.33 -11.06
CA MET A 97 0.40 -1.04 -9.90
C MET A 97 -1.11 -1.23 -10.03
N LEU A 98 -1.83 -0.16 -10.40
CA LEU A 98 -3.28 -0.22 -10.55
C LEU A 98 -3.73 -1.16 -11.67
N LYS A 99 -2.96 -1.27 -12.75
CA LYS A 99 -3.23 -2.22 -13.84
C LYS A 99 -3.23 -3.67 -13.31
N ASP A 100 -2.29 -4.03 -12.45
CA ASP A 100 -2.23 -5.36 -11.86
C ASP A 100 -3.40 -5.61 -10.90
N GLN A 101 -3.72 -4.64 -10.05
CA GLN A 101 -4.88 -4.74 -9.14
C GLN A 101 -6.21 -4.87 -9.90
N TYR A 102 -6.37 -4.14 -11.00
CA TYR A 102 -7.56 -4.24 -11.84
C TYR A 102 -7.67 -5.59 -12.53
N ARG A 103 -6.56 -6.16 -13.00
CA ARG A 103 -6.56 -7.54 -13.54
C ARG A 103 -7.02 -8.55 -12.49
N TYR A 104 -6.59 -8.42 -11.24
CA TYR A 104 -7.04 -9.30 -10.15
C TYR A 104 -8.53 -9.10 -9.84
N LEU A 105 -8.99 -7.84 -9.80
CA LEU A 105 -10.39 -7.50 -9.59
C LEU A 105 -11.29 -8.03 -10.71
N ASP A 106 -10.85 -7.99 -11.96
CA ASP A 106 -11.64 -8.47 -13.10
C ASP A 106 -11.82 -9.99 -13.06
N ARG A 107 -10.73 -10.72 -12.77
CA ARG A 107 -10.82 -12.17 -12.53
C ARG A 107 -11.76 -12.47 -11.38
N TYR A 108 -11.64 -11.69 -10.31
CA TYR A 108 -12.48 -11.88 -9.15
C TYR A 108 -13.96 -11.60 -9.42
N ALA A 109 -14.29 -10.56 -10.18
CA ALA A 109 -15.65 -10.30 -10.63
C ALA A 109 -16.20 -11.47 -11.47
N GLY A 110 -15.36 -12.06 -12.33
CA GLY A 110 -15.68 -13.28 -13.07
C GLY A 110 -16.01 -14.47 -12.16
N ASP A 111 -15.18 -14.71 -11.12
CA ASP A 111 -15.43 -15.76 -10.14
C ASP A 111 -16.79 -15.57 -9.44
N LEU A 112 -17.13 -14.32 -9.07
CA LEU A 112 -18.40 -13.99 -8.40
C LEU A 112 -19.63 -14.22 -9.27
N ALA A 113 -19.52 -14.01 -10.58
CA ALA A 113 -20.63 -14.23 -11.51
C ALA A 113 -21.07 -15.70 -11.56
N GLY A 114 -20.18 -16.64 -11.21
CA GLY A 114 -20.44 -18.08 -11.22
C GLY A 114 -20.80 -18.71 -9.87
N MET A 115 -20.78 -17.97 -8.76
CA MET A 115 -21.03 -18.50 -7.41
C MET A 115 -22.50 -18.43 -6.98
N ASP A 116 -22.92 -19.29 -6.06
CA ASP A 116 -24.21 -19.14 -5.36
C ASP A 116 -24.18 -17.93 -4.40
N VAL A 117 -25.34 -17.35 -4.06
CA VAL A 117 -25.48 -16.11 -3.27
C VAL A 117 -24.91 -16.28 -1.86
N LEU A 118 -25.11 -17.44 -1.23
CA LEU A 118 -24.63 -17.70 0.15
C LEU A 118 -23.11 -17.86 0.24
N GLU A 119 -22.47 -18.39 -0.80
CA GLU A 119 -21.01 -18.52 -0.88
C GLU A 119 -20.34 -17.16 -1.15
N ARG A 120 -21.07 -16.20 -1.75
CA ARG A 120 -20.54 -14.90 -2.15
C ARG A 120 -20.17 -14.00 -0.98
N GLU A 121 -20.94 -13.89 0.09
CA GLU A 121 -20.69 -12.85 1.13
C GLU A 121 -19.35 -13.04 1.84
N ALA A 122 -19.10 -14.22 2.42
CA ALA A 122 -17.85 -14.52 3.12
C ALA A 122 -16.64 -14.41 2.18
N TYR A 123 -16.83 -14.81 0.92
CA TYR A 123 -15.81 -14.72 -0.11
C TYR A 123 -15.49 -13.26 -0.48
N ILE A 124 -16.49 -12.36 -0.52
CA ILE A 124 -16.29 -10.92 -0.78
C ILE A 124 -15.63 -10.21 0.38
N ARG A 125 -16.04 -10.49 1.62
CA ARG A 125 -15.43 -9.86 2.79
C ARG A 125 -13.93 -10.14 2.89
N ASN A 126 -13.54 -11.41 2.76
CA ASN A 126 -12.15 -11.82 2.89
C ASN A 126 -11.25 -11.27 1.77
N ARG A 127 -11.78 -11.16 0.54
CA ARG A 127 -10.98 -10.71 -0.61
C ARG A 127 -10.88 -9.19 -0.70
N SER A 128 -11.89 -8.45 -0.23
CA SER A 128 -11.86 -6.98 -0.15
C SER A 128 -10.69 -6.45 0.68
N GLN A 129 -10.35 -7.10 1.80
CA GLN A 129 -9.20 -6.72 2.63
C GLN A 129 -7.87 -6.82 1.87
N LEU A 130 -7.73 -7.80 0.97
CA LEU A 130 -6.50 -7.99 0.21
C LEU A 130 -6.19 -6.80 -0.70
N TYR A 131 -7.20 -6.18 -1.32
CA TYR A 131 -7.03 -4.99 -2.16
C TYR A 131 -6.64 -3.75 -1.33
N ALA A 132 -7.17 -3.63 -0.11
CA ALA A 132 -6.77 -2.57 0.80
C ALA A 132 -5.31 -2.75 1.24
N ASN A 133 -4.96 -3.95 1.69
CA ASN A 133 -3.60 -4.24 2.16
C ASN A 133 -2.56 -4.09 1.04
N ALA A 134 -2.92 -4.45 -0.21
CA ALA A 134 -2.04 -4.29 -1.37
C ALA A 134 -1.59 -2.84 -1.59
N SER A 135 -2.36 -1.85 -1.10
CA SER A 135 -1.98 -0.44 -1.21
C SER A 135 -0.72 -0.06 -0.40
N ASN A 136 -0.30 -0.91 0.55
CA ASN A 136 0.98 -0.73 1.26
C ASN A 136 2.18 -0.80 0.29
N GLU A 137 2.06 -1.52 -0.83
CA GLU A 137 3.06 -1.47 -1.89
C GLU A 137 3.26 -0.03 -2.41
N ALA A 138 2.15 0.71 -2.58
CA ALA A 138 2.19 2.08 -3.06
C ALA A 138 2.88 2.99 -2.03
N PHE A 139 2.63 2.77 -0.74
CA PHE A 139 3.31 3.46 0.35
C PHE A 139 4.83 3.24 0.29
N GLU A 140 5.28 1.98 0.22
CA GLU A 140 6.71 1.64 0.18
C GLU A 140 7.41 2.16 -1.09
N ARG A 141 6.70 2.21 -2.23
CA ARG A 141 7.26 2.81 -3.46
C ARG A 141 7.31 4.34 -3.39
N GLY A 142 6.33 4.99 -2.75
CA GLY A 142 6.37 6.42 -2.45
C GLY A 142 7.58 6.75 -1.58
N ARG A 143 7.79 5.92 -0.55
CA ARG A 143 8.97 5.94 0.32
C ARG A 143 10.26 5.81 -0.46
N SER A 144 10.36 4.79 -1.31
CA SER A 144 11.53 4.52 -2.17
C SER A 144 11.88 5.73 -3.02
N ALA A 145 10.88 6.31 -3.70
CA ALA A 145 11.08 7.45 -4.59
C ALA A 145 11.55 8.71 -3.83
N ALA A 146 11.07 8.92 -2.61
CA ALA A 146 11.56 10.00 -1.76
C ALA A 146 12.99 9.76 -1.26
N ALA A 147 13.35 8.53 -0.87
CA ALA A 147 14.70 8.17 -0.44
C ALA A 147 15.73 8.41 -1.56
N MET A 148 15.45 7.87 -2.74
CA MET A 148 16.33 8.00 -3.90
C MET A 148 16.52 9.46 -4.31
N GLY A 149 15.45 10.27 -4.24
CA GLY A 149 15.51 11.70 -4.55
C GLY A 149 16.41 12.50 -3.59
N LEU A 150 16.73 11.94 -2.42
CA LEU A 150 17.63 12.51 -1.43
C LEU A 150 19.04 11.88 -1.46
N GLY A 151 19.30 10.95 -2.40
CA GLY A 151 20.60 10.30 -2.54
C GLY A 151 20.83 9.11 -1.62
N TYR A 152 19.78 8.53 -1.04
CA TYR A 152 19.89 7.23 -0.36
C TYR A 152 19.83 6.10 -1.38
N ASP A 153 20.83 5.23 -1.36
CA ASP A 153 21.13 4.24 -2.39
C ASP A 153 21.24 2.80 -1.86
N MET A 154 21.17 2.62 -0.55
CA MET A 154 21.07 1.32 0.11
C MET A 154 19.65 1.12 0.64
N VAL A 155 19.17 -0.12 0.60
CA VAL A 155 17.84 -0.53 1.07
C VAL A 155 17.93 -1.78 1.95
N GLY A 156 17.23 -1.77 3.08
CA GLY A 156 17.12 -2.90 4.00
C GLY A 156 15.67 -3.38 4.13
N TRP A 157 15.49 -4.70 4.29
CA TRP A 157 14.19 -5.31 4.55
C TRP A 157 14.01 -5.55 6.05
N ASN A 158 13.05 -4.86 6.67
CA ASN A 158 12.90 -4.84 8.12
C ASN A 158 11.60 -5.48 8.57
N LEU A 159 11.69 -6.20 9.68
CA LEU A 159 10.57 -6.87 10.32
C LEU A 159 9.99 -5.99 11.43
N THR A 160 8.67 -6.02 11.59
CA THR A 160 7.98 -5.47 12.77
C THR A 160 7.79 -6.55 13.84
N PRO A 161 7.35 -6.21 15.08
CA PRO A 161 6.98 -7.19 16.10
C PRO A 161 5.69 -7.98 15.76
N ALA A 162 5.73 -8.80 14.71
CA ALA A 162 4.63 -9.61 14.19
C ALA A 162 5.14 -10.99 13.73
N GLU A 163 4.23 -11.92 13.43
CA GLU A 163 4.58 -13.15 12.73
C GLU A 163 4.95 -12.85 11.26
N HIS A 164 6.05 -13.44 10.79
CA HIS A 164 6.58 -13.22 9.45
C HIS A 164 6.72 -14.54 8.69
N CYS A 165 6.46 -14.49 7.39
CA CYS A 165 6.66 -15.65 6.53
C CYS A 165 8.15 -15.87 6.22
N GLU A 166 8.49 -17.08 5.78
CA GLU A 166 9.87 -17.46 5.44
C GLU A 166 10.51 -16.52 4.41
N THR A 167 9.77 -16.05 3.41
CA THR A 167 10.28 -15.07 2.43
C THR A 167 10.72 -13.77 3.10
N CYS A 168 9.94 -13.26 4.05
CA CYS A 168 10.25 -12.02 4.76
C CYS A 168 11.47 -12.21 5.68
N LEU A 169 11.55 -13.36 6.37
CA LEU A 169 12.70 -13.71 7.19
C LEU A 169 13.99 -13.81 6.35
N ALA A 170 13.91 -14.47 5.19
CA ALA A 170 15.04 -14.60 4.27
C ALA A 170 15.52 -13.24 3.74
N ARG A 171 14.60 -12.38 3.29
CA ARG A 171 14.91 -11.01 2.82
C ARG A 171 15.54 -10.16 3.92
N SER A 172 15.02 -10.25 5.15
CA SER A 172 15.61 -9.52 6.28
C SER A 172 17.02 -10.00 6.61
N ALA A 173 17.26 -11.31 6.54
CA ALA A 173 18.57 -11.90 6.79
C ALA A 173 19.66 -11.50 5.77
N MET A 174 19.27 -11.04 4.57
CA MET A 174 20.23 -10.53 3.56
C MET A 174 20.87 -9.20 3.99
N GLY A 175 20.25 -8.47 4.92
CA GLY A 175 20.72 -7.16 5.38
C GLY A 175 20.58 -6.05 4.32
N PRO A 176 21.10 -4.84 4.61
CA PRO A 176 21.11 -3.74 3.66
C PRO A 176 21.92 -4.05 2.41
N GLN A 177 21.39 -3.69 1.25
CA GLN A 177 22.02 -3.91 -0.05
C GLN A 177 21.76 -2.72 -1.00
N PRO A 178 22.47 -2.61 -2.13
CA PRO A 178 22.18 -1.58 -3.11
C PRO A 178 20.72 -1.63 -3.56
N ALA A 179 20.06 -0.48 -3.54
CA ALA A 179 18.69 -0.35 -3.99
C ALA A 179 18.61 -0.51 -5.51
N GLY A 180 17.51 -1.11 -5.98
CA GLY A 180 17.27 -1.22 -7.41
C GLY A 180 17.03 0.14 -8.08
N PRO A 181 16.89 0.17 -9.43
CA PRO A 181 16.72 1.41 -10.18
C PRO A 181 15.47 2.24 -9.82
N ARG A 182 14.49 1.64 -9.14
CA ARG A 182 13.28 2.29 -8.61
C ARG A 182 13.26 2.32 -7.08
N GLY A 183 14.37 1.95 -6.44
CA GLY A 183 14.56 1.97 -5.00
C GLY A 183 14.04 0.72 -4.29
N GLY A 184 13.67 -0.32 -5.04
CA GLY A 184 13.19 -1.57 -4.43
C GLY A 184 14.31 -2.41 -3.86
N PHE A 185 13.95 -3.31 -2.95
CA PHE A 185 14.85 -4.35 -2.44
C PHE A 185 15.13 -5.37 -3.54
N MET A 186 16.36 -5.83 -3.69
CA MET A 186 16.73 -6.76 -4.75
C MET A 186 16.62 -8.21 -4.27
N ASP A 187 15.79 -9.01 -4.94
CA ASP A 187 15.59 -10.44 -4.66
C ASP A 187 15.48 -11.20 -5.99
N GLY A 188 16.35 -12.18 -6.20
CA GLY A 188 16.37 -12.96 -7.45
C GLY A 188 16.58 -12.12 -8.72
N GLY A 189 17.26 -10.97 -8.63
CA GLY A 189 17.46 -10.05 -9.75
C GLY A 189 16.24 -9.18 -10.09
N GLN A 190 15.21 -9.20 -9.26
CA GLN A 190 14.03 -8.36 -9.38
C GLN A 190 13.93 -7.40 -8.19
N GLU A 191 13.37 -6.22 -8.44
CA GLU A 191 12.99 -5.34 -7.35
C GLU A 191 11.67 -5.82 -6.74
N VAL A 192 11.65 -5.91 -5.42
CA VAL A 192 10.50 -6.33 -4.62
C VAL A 192 10.21 -5.29 -3.52
N TRP A 193 8.94 -5.22 -3.14
CA TRP A 193 8.44 -4.31 -2.10
C TRP A 193 7.52 -5.07 -1.14
N PRO A 194 7.45 -4.67 0.14
CA PRO A 194 6.42 -5.16 1.04
C PRO A 194 5.02 -4.99 0.42
N ALA A 195 4.18 -6.00 0.60
CA ALA A 195 2.82 -6.08 0.07
C ALA A 195 2.64 -6.07 -1.47
N ASP A 196 3.71 -6.24 -2.26
CA ASP A 196 3.62 -6.36 -3.73
C ASP A 196 3.10 -7.72 -4.23
N GLY A 197 2.93 -8.68 -3.32
CA GLY A 197 2.45 -10.03 -3.62
C GLY A 197 3.54 -11.05 -3.94
N THR A 198 4.83 -10.68 -3.91
CA THR A 198 5.95 -11.58 -4.19
C THR A 198 6.33 -12.48 -3.01
N SER A 199 5.94 -12.11 -1.79
CA SER A 199 6.14 -12.91 -0.58
C SER A 199 5.05 -13.96 -0.38
N ILE A 200 5.32 -14.98 0.44
CA ILE A 200 4.31 -15.98 0.84
C ILE A 200 3.12 -15.33 1.57
N CYS A 201 3.37 -14.32 2.40
CA CYS A 201 2.31 -13.54 3.07
C CYS A 201 1.56 -12.59 2.12
N ARG A 202 2.01 -12.48 0.86
CA ARG A 202 1.41 -11.66 -0.20
C ARG A 202 1.25 -10.20 0.22
N THR A 203 0.01 -9.72 0.30
CA THR A 203 -0.31 -8.34 0.66
C THR A 203 -0.46 -8.16 2.17
N ASN A 204 -0.45 -9.23 2.96
CA ASN A 204 -0.56 -9.18 4.42
C ASN A 204 0.80 -9.01 5.11
N ASP A 205 1.83 -8.63 4.35
CA ASP A 205 3.15 -8.38 4.89
C ASP A 205 3.14 -7.24 5.91
N LYS A 206 3.91 -7.41 6.99
CA LYS A 206 4.15 -6.43 8.05
C LYS A 206 5.59 -5.92 8.04
N CYS A 207 6.31 -6.16 6.94
CA CYS A 207 7.64 -5.62 6.71
C CYS A 207 7.60 -4.20 6.17
N TYR A 208 8.75 -3.52 6.26
CA TYR A 208 8.96 -2.19 5.68
C TYR A 208 10.40 -2.05 5.17
N LEU A 209 10.62 -1.09 4.26
CA LEU A 209 11.96 -0.80 3.75
C LEU A 209 12.62 0.33 4.54
N SER A 210 13.87 0.12 4.94
CA SER A 210 14.77 1.19 5.43
C SER A 210 15.74 1.58 4.32
N TYR A 211 16.28 2.80 4.40
CA TYR A 211 17.22 3.31 3.41
C TYR A 211 18.41 3.94 4.11
N SER A 212 19.59 3.81 3.51
CA SER A 212 20.82 4.48 3.98
C SER A 212 21.65 4.97 2.80
N ASN A 213 22.54 5.92 3.06
CA ASN A 213 23.47 6.46 2.07
C ASN A 213 24.80 5.73 2.24
N SER A 214 25.28 5.10 1.17
CA SER A 214 26.50 4.28 1.18
C SER A 214 27.78 5.09 1.42
N GLU A 215 27.80 6.37 1.06
CA GLU A 215 28.97 7.25 1.21
C GLU A 215 29.10 7.80 2.64
N THR A 216 27.99 8.20 3.26
CA THR A 216 27.98 8.84 4.58
C THR A 216 27.66 7.87 5.72
N GLY A 217 27.11 6.70 5.41
CA GLY A 217 26.56 5.76 6.39
C GLY A 217 25.29 6.29 7.07
N GLN A 218 24.75 7.44 6.63
CA GLN A 218 23.55 8.02 7.22
C GLN A 218 22.35 7.13 6.91
N GLU A 219 21.66 6.68 7.96
CA GLU A 219 20.34 6.07 7.81
C GLU A 219 19.29 7.17 7.57
N TRP A 220 18.35 6.86 6.70
CA TRP A 220 17.19 7.70 6.50
C TRP A 220 16.24 7.52 7.67
N GLU A 221 16.56 8.20 8.76
CA GLU A 221 15.63 8.41 9.86
C GLU A 221 14.46 9.25 9.35
N ALA A 222 13.29 8.71 9.59
CA ALA A 222 12.04 9.08 8.98
C ALA A 222 11.01 9.32 10.08
#